data_AF-A0A0B2SDW6-F1
#
_entry.id   AF-A0A0B2SDW6-F1
#
_cell.length_a   1.000
_cell.length_b   1.000
_cell.length_c   1.000
_cell.angle_alpha   90.00
_cell.angle_beta   90.00
_cell.angle_gamma   90.00
#
_symmetry.space_group_name_H-M   'P 1'
#
loop_
_entity.id
_entity.type
_entity.pdbx_description
1 polymer ?
#
loop_
_entity_poly.entity_id
_entity_poly.type
_entity_poly.pdbx_seq_one_letter_code
_entity_poly.pdbx_strand_id
1 'polypeptide(L)' 'MNVSLAIKKDPETDQAFGWVLQMYAYAVAFALHGVRNILHKDFMIQVQ' A
#
# COMPACT_ATOMS: atom_id res chain seq x y z
N MET A 1 -9.86 -1.75 -19.52
CA MET A 1 -8.61 -2.43 -19.12
C MET A 1 -8.17 -1.83 -17.79
N ASN A 2 -8.04 -2.63 -16.73
CA ASN A 2 -7.68 -2.10 -15.41
C ASN A 2 -6.15 -1.97 -15.33
N VAL A 3 -5.65 -0.74 -15.45
CA VAL A 3 -4.21 -0.43 -15.59
C VAL A 3 -3.40 -1.01 -14.42
N SER A 4 -3.96 -1.02 -13.22
CA SER A 4 -3.37 -1.63 -12.03
C SER A 4 -3.04 -3.12 -12.19
N LEU A 5 -3.92 -3.88 -12.84
CA LEU A 5 -3.71 -5.31 -13.12
C LEU A 5 -2.70 -5.53 -14.25
N ALA A 6 -2.57 -4.58 -15.17
CA ALA A 6 -1.56 -4.65 -16.22
C ALA A 6 -0.15 -4.40 -15.63
N ILE A 7 -0.02 -3.40 -14.76
CA ILE A 7 1.22 -3.11 -14.02
C ILE A 7 1.69 -4.32 -13.22
N LYS A 8 0.78 -5.01 -12.52
CA LYS A 8 1.14 -6.17 -11.69
C LYS A 8 1.58 -7.40 -12.48
N LYS A 9 1.20 -7.49 -13.76
CA LYS A 9 1.55 -8.61 -14.64
C LYS A 9 2.86 -8.38 -15.40
N ASP A 10 3.31 -7.14 -15.48
CA ASP A 10 4.56 -6.77 -16.14
C ASP A 10 5.71 -6.72 -15.13
N PRO A 11 6.77 -7.56 -15.27
CA PRO A 11 7.84 -7.66 -14.27
C PRO A 11 8.64 -6.37 -14.08
N GLU A 12 8.90 -5.62 -15.16
CA GLU A 12 9.67 -4.37 -15.12
C GLU A 12 8.87 -3.27 -14.41
N THR A 13 7.58 -3.17 -14.74
CA THR A 13 6.69 -2.18 -14.15
C THR A 13 6.28 -2.53 -12.71
N ASP A 14 6.13 -3.80 -12.36
CA ASP A 14 5.91 -4.22 -10.96
C ASP A 14 7.15 -3.97 -10.10
N GLN A 15 8.35 -4.14 -10.64
CA GLN A 15 9.58 -3.80 -9.91
C GLN A 15 9.67 -2.30 -9.62
N ALA A 16 9.32 -1.45 -10.58
CA ALA A 16 9.39 0.01 -10.41
C ALA A 16 8.21 0.59 -9.61
N PHE A 17 6.98 0.10 -9.85
CA PHE A 17 5.74 0.71 -9.37
C PHE A 17 4.87 -0.22 -8.51
N GLY A 18 5.27 -1.47 -8.31
CA GLY A 18 4.50 -2.44 -7.52
C GLY A 18 4.27 -2.00 -6.07
N TRP A 19 5.21 -1.27 -5.49
CA TRP A 19 5.06 -0.69 -4.14
C TRP A 19 3.99 0.43 -4.10
N VAL A 20 3.87 1.23 -5.16
CA VAL A 20 2.83 2.27 -5.28
C VAL A 20 1.46 1.61 -5.34
N LEU A 21 1.34 0.52 -6.11
CA LEU A 21 0.09 -0.22 -6.23
C LEU A 21 -0.34 -0.83 -4.89
N GLN A 22 0.62 -1.31 -4.07
CA GLN A 22 0.35 -1.81 -2.73
C GLN A 22 -0.15 -0.70 -1.79
N MET A 23 0.47 0.49 -1.82
CA MET A 23 0.00 1.63 -1.03
C MET A 23 -1.37 2.13 -1.47
N TYR A 24 -1.63 2.13 -2.78
CA TYR A 24 -2.95 2.48 -3.32
C TYR A 24 -4.03 1.49 -2.87
N ALA A 25 -3.77 0.19 -2.95
CA ALA A 25 -4.68 -0.84 -2.46
C ALA A 25 -4.96 -0.70 -0.96
N TYR A 26 -3.92 -0.39 -0.17
CA TYR A 26 -4.05 -0.11 1.25
C TYR A 26 -4.95 1.11 1.52
N ALA A 27 -4.75 2.22 0.79
CA ALA A 27 -5.56 3.43 0.94
C ALA A 27 -7.03 3.21 0.55
N VAL A 28 -7.29 2.43 -0.50
CA VAL A 28 -8.64 2.03 -0.90
C VAL A 28 -9.30 1.16 0.18
N ALA A 29 -8.58 0.20 0.77
CA ALA A 29 -9.09 -0.61 1.87
C ALA A 29 -9.35 0.23 3.14
N PHE A 30 -8.48 1.19 3.46
CA PHE A 30 -8.69 2.17 4.54
C PHE A 30 -10.00 2.95 4.31
N ALA A 31 -10.21 3.47 3.11
CA ALA A 31 -11.37 4.29 2.77
C ALA A 31 -12.69 3.51 2.70
N LEU A 32 -12.67 2.29 2.14
CA LEU A 32 -13.88 1.49 1.91
C LEU A 32 -14.26 0.61 3.10
N HIS A 33 -13.27 0.09 3.83
CA HIS A 33 -13.48 -0.88 4.91
C HIS A 33 -13.14 -0.31 6.29
N GLY A 34 -12.77 0.98 6.38
CA GLY A 34 -12.45 1.62 7.65
C GLY A 34 -11.23 1.01 8.35
N VAL A 35 -10.33 0.36 7.59
CA VAL A 35 -9.10 -0.25 8.13
C VAL A 35 -8.21 0.89 8.62
N ARG A 36 -8.19 1.15 9.93
CA ARG A 36 -7.37 2.22 10.52
C ARG A 36 -5.93 1.75 10.73
N ASN A 37 -4.95 2.59 10.39
CA ASN A 37 -3.59 2.45 10.92
C ASN A 37 -3.59 2.92 12.39
N ILE A 38 -3.61 1.98 13.32
CA ILE A 38 -3.46 2.27 14.75
C ILE A 38 -1.97 2.21 15.09
N LEU A 39 -1.36 3.38 15.28
CA LEU A 39 0.01 3.47 15.77
C LEU A 39 0.01 3.19 17.28
N HIS A 40 0.49 2.01 17.67
CA HIS A 40 0.63 1.67 19.08
C HIS A 40 1.89 2.29 19.66
N LYS A 41 1.76 2.94 20.81
CA LYS A 41 2.88 3.66 21.45
C LYS A 41 4.10 2.78 21.71
N ASP A 42 3.88 1.51 22.05
CA ASP A 42 4.94 0.55 22.36
C ASP A 42 5.75 0.12 21.12
N PHE A 43 5.23 0.38 19.92
CA PHE A 43 5.91 0.11 18.65
C PHE A 43 6.44 1.39 17.97
N MET A 44 6.30 2.56 18.62
CA MET A 44 6.89 3.80 18.12
C MET A 44 8.39 3.79 18.44
N ILE A 45 9.24 3.78 17.42
CA ILE A 45 10.72 3.84 17.55
C ILE A 45 11.18 5.26 17.92
N GLN A 46 10.40 6.01 18.71
CA GLN A 46 10.81 7.33 19.12
C GLN A 46 11.90 7.20 20.20
N VAL A 47 13.15 7.17 19.74
CA VAL A 47 14.33 7.37 20.61
C VAL A 47 14.29 8.83 21.03
N GLN A 48 14.21 9.07 22.34
CA GLN A 48 14.27 10.41 22.93
C GLN A 48 15.69 10.98 22.84
#